data_AF-A0A839FCA9-F1
#
_entry.id   AF-A0A839FCA9-F1
#
_cell.length_a   1.000
_cell.length_b   1.000
_cell.length_c   1.000
_cell.angle_alpha   90.00
_cell.angle_beta   90.00
_cell.angle_gamma   90.00
#
_symmetry.space_group_name_H-M   'P 1'
#
loop_
_entity.id
_entity.type
_entity.pdbx_description
1 polymer ?
#
loop_
_entity_poly.entity_id
_entity_poly.type
_entity_poly.pdbx_seq_one_letter_code
_entity_poly.pdbx_strand_id
1 'polypeptide(L)'
;MNRIHAQLEVGDYLAAQQLHTRWTRRQLGMVAAMLGAGSLFAWASMHERRAFVVACLLGGAVGGIAACEVARRFMLPWRSRRVFAQQKSLQRPVEFWWDDDALHGSNDRGSNSTP
;
A
#
# COMPACT_ATOMS: atom_id res chain seq x y z
N MET A 1 23.70 25.16 16.44
CA MET A 1 23.08 23.83 16.27
C MET A 1 21.64 24.02 15.85
N ASN A 2 21.29 23.60 14.63
CA ASN A 2 19.90 23.61 14.19
C ASN A 2 19.19 22.41 14.81
N ARG A 3 18.04 22.65 15.46
CA ARG A 3 17.15 21.60 15.95
C ARG A 3 15.96 21.46 15.01
N ILE A 4 15.59 20.24 14.68
CA ILE A 4 14.40 19.92 13.89
C ILE A 4 13.44 19.14 14.77
N HIS A 5 12.19 19.60 14.84
CA HIS A 5 11.11 18.84 15.46
C HIS A 5 10.40 18.04 14.38
N ALA A 6 10.37 16.72 14.52
CA ALA A 6 9.65 15.85 13.61
C ALA A 6 8.42 15.25 14.31
N GLN A 7 7.28 15.30 13.63
CA GLN A 7 6.06 14.63 14.04
C GLN A 7 5.39 14.02 12.82
N LEU A 8 4.97 12.76 12.94
CA LEU A 8 4.32 12.05 11.84
C LEU A 8 2.93 12.62 11.60
N GLU A 9 2.60 12.80 10.33
CA GLU A 9 1.27 13.21 9.89
C GLU A 9 0.46 12.03 9.34
N VAL A 10 -0.84 12.25 9.15
CA VAL A 10 -1.72 11.29 8.47
C VAL A 10 -1.21 10.95 7.07
N GLY A 11 -0.62 11.94 6.39
CA GLY A 11 -0.06 11.78 5.03
C GLY A 11 1.04 10.74 4.98
N ASP A 12 1.91 10.70 6.00
CA ASP A 12 3.03 9.76 6.08
C ASP A 12 2.54 8.31 6.22
N TYR A 13 1.51 8.11 7.03
CA TYR A 13 0.87 6.78 7.18
C TYR A 13 0.24 6.30 5.88
N LEU A 14 -0.42 7.20 5.15
CA LEU A 14 -1.00 6.88 3.86
C LEU A 14 0.09 6.54 2.84
N ALA A 15 1.15 7.35 2.77
CA ALA A 15 2.28 7.13 1.86
C ALA A 15 2.97 5.79 2.14
N ALA A 16 3.18 5.45 3.42
CA ALA A 16 3.73 4.16 3.82
C ALA A 16 2.83 2.99 3.40
N GLN A 17 1.52 3.07 3.65
CA GLN A 17 0.57 2.03 3.23
C GLN A 17 0.47 1.90 1.70
N GLN A 18 0.54 3.01 0.97
CA GLN A 18 0.59 3.00 -0.49
C GLN A 18 1.86 2.33 -1.01
N LEU A 19 3.01 2.52 -0.37
CA LEU A 19 4.26 1.86 -0.75
C LEU A 19 4.14 0.34 -0.66
N HIS A 20 3.55 -0.19 0.42
CA HIS A 20 3.37 -1.63 0.62
C HIS A 20 2.28 -2.25 -0.27
N THR A 21 1.33 -1.45 -0.74
CA THR A 21 0.25 -1.93 -1.61
C THR A 21 0.55 -1.80 -3.09
N ARG A 22 1.71 -1.26 -3.48
CA ARG A 22 2.10 -1.19 -4.89
C ARG A 22 2.16 -2.58 -5.52
N TRP A 23 1.63 -2.66 -6.74
CA TRP A 23 1.76 -3.86 -7.56
C TRP A 23 3.24 -4.14 -7.82
N THR A 24 3.67 -5.35 -7.48
CA THR A 24 5.00 -5.83 -7.89
C THR A 24 4.94 -6.32 -9.34
N ARG A 25 6.08 -6.30 -10.05
CA ARG A 25 6.19 -6.86 -11.41
C ARG A 25 5.71 -8.32 -11.48
N ARG A 26 5.96 -9.09 -10.41
CA ARG A 26 5.50 -10.47 -10.27
C ARG A 26 3.98 -10.58 -10.21
N GLN A 27 3.32 -9.74 -9.41
CA GLN A 27 1.85 -9.71 -9.32
C GLN A 27 1.22 -9.25 -10.64
N LEU A 28 1.79 -8.25 -11.31
CA LEU A 28 1.34 -7.83 -12.63
C LEU A 28 1.48 -8.96 -13.66
N GLY A 29 2.61 -9.68 -13.64
CA GLY A 29 2.83 -10.85 -14.50
C GLY A 29 1.79 -11.95 -14.26
N MET A 30 1.45 -12.25 -13.00
CA MET A 30 0.40 -13.22 -12.67
C MET A 30 -0.97 -12.79 -13.19
N VAL A 31 -1.34 -11.51 -13.02
CA VAL A 31 -2.60 -10.98 -13.55
C VAL A 31 -2.64 -11.02 -15.07
N ALA A 32 -1.55 -10.61 -15.74
CA ALA A 32 -1.44 -10.68 -17.19
C ALA A 32 -1.55 -12.12 -17.70
N ALA A 33 -0.90 -13.08 -17.03
CA ALA A 33 -1.00 -14.49 -17.37
C ALA A 33 -2.42 -15.04 -17.19
N MET A 34 -3.11 -14.69 -16.10
CA MET A 34 -4.51 -15.08 -15.87
C MET A 34 -5.44 -14.52 -16.95
N LEU A 35 -5.31 -13.24 -17.29
CA LEU A 35 -6.11 -12.62 -18.34
C LEU A 35 -5.81 -13.25 -19.70
N GLY A 36 -4.53 -13.46 -20.04
CA GLY A 36 -4.12 -14.11 -21.28
C GLY A 36 -4.65 -15.54 -21.41
N ALA A 37 -4.54 -16.34 -20.34
CA ALA A 37 -5.10 -17.69 -20.30
C ALA A 37 -6.63 -17.67 -20.45
N GLY A 38 -7.32 -16.75 -19.75
CA GLY A 38 -8.77 -16.57 -19.87
C GLY A 38 -9.21 -16.19 -21.29
N SER A 39 -8.48 -15.29 -21.95
CA SER A 39 -8.74 -14.88 -23.34
C SER A 39 -8.49 -16.01 -24.33
N LEU A 40 -7.42 -16.79 -24.16
CA LEU A 40 -7.13 -17.93 -25.01
C LEU A 40 -8.22 -19.00 -24.88
N PHE A 41 -8.65 -19.27 -23.64
CA PHE A 41 -9.73 -20.21 -23.36
C PHE A 41 -11.07 -19.73 -23.92
N ALA A 42 -11.33 -18.41 -23.85
CA ALA A 42 -12.50 -17.78 -24.46
C ALA A 42 -12.55 -18.02 -25.98
N TRP A 43 -11.43 -17.77 -26.65
CA TRP A 43 -11.30 -17.92 -28.09
C TRP A 43 -11.48 -19.38 -28.52
N ALA A 44 -10.82 -20.32 -27.84
CA ALA A 44 -10.96 -21.75 -28.10
C ALA A 44 -12.40 -22.26 -27.84
N SER A 45 -13.11 -21.64 -26.90
CA SER A 45 -14.47 -22.04 -26.51
C SER A 45 -15.58 -21.35 -27.34
N MET A 46 -15.26 -20.45 -28.28
CA MET A 46 -16.28 -19.73 -29.07
C MET A 46 -17.19 -20.64 -29.90
N HIS A 47 -16.73 -21.85 -30.24
CA HIS A 47 -17.52 -22.84 -30.99
C HIS A 47 -18.34 -23.78 -30.09
N GLU A 48 -18.08 -23.80 -28.79
CA GLU A 48 -18.84 -24.59 -27.82
C GLU A 48 -19.77 -23.68 -26.98
N ARG A 49 -20.91 -24.21 -26.48
CA ARG A 49 -21.84 -23.49 -25.57
C ARG A 49 -21.25 -23.17 -24.18
N ARG A 50 -19.91 -23.04 -24.06
CA ARG A 50 -19.19 -22.77 -22.80
C ARG A 50 -18.99 -21.27 -22.51
N ALA A 51 -19.66 -20.39 -23.26
CA ALA A 51 -19.58 -18.94 -23.10
C ALA A 51 -19.82 -18.47 -21.65
N PHE A 52 -20.68 -19.16 -20.88
CA PHE A 52 -20.93 -18.85 -19.47
C PHE A 52 -19.69 -19.04 -18.59
N VAL A 53 -18.97 -20.15 -18.74
CA VAL A 53 -17.76 -20.44 -17.93
C VAL A 53 -16.66 -19.43 -18.22
N VAL A 54 -16.50 -19.07 -19.49
CA VAL A 54 -15.56 -18.04 -19.95
C VAL A 54 -15.91 -16.68 -19.35
N ALA A 55 -17.19 -16.29 -19.40
CA ALA A 55 -17.67 -15.03 -18.85
C ALA A 55 -17.46 -14.96 -17.33
N CYS A 56 -17.68 -16.06 -16.60
CA CYS A 56 -17.40 -16.12 -15.17
C CYS A 56 -15.90 -15.97 -14.84
N LEU A 57 -15.01 -16.62 -15.61
CA LEU A 57 -13.56 -16.53 -15.39
C LEU A 57 -13.03 -15.12 -15.65
N LEU A 58 -13.39 -14.53 -16.80
CA LEU A 58 -12.97 -13.18 -17.15
C LEU A 58 -13.61 -12.14 -16.22
N GLY A 59 -14.90 -12.28 -15.92
CA GLY A 59 -15.62 -11.41 -14.99
C GLY A 59 -15.04 -11.47 -13.57
N GLY A 60 -14.68 -12.66 -13.09
CA GLY A 60 -14.02 -12.84 -11.80
C GLY A 60 -12.64 -12.21 -11.74
N ALA A 61 -11.82 -12.39 -12.79
CA ALA A 61 -10.49 -11.79 -12.86
C ALA A 61 -10.56 -10.25 -12.89
N VAL A 62 -11.40 -9.68 -13.77
CA VAL A 62 -11.57 -8.23 -13.88
C VAL A 62 -12.20 -7.65 -12.62
N GLY A 63 -13.25 -8.28 -12.10
CA GLY A 63 -13.94 -7.87 -10.87
C GLY A 63 -13.02 -7.90 -9.65
N GLY A 64 -12.17 -8.93 -9.53
CA GLY A 64 -11.18 -9.02 -8.46
C GLY A 64 -10.15 -7.89 -8.50
N ILE A 65 -9.64 -7.55 -9.69
CA ILE A 65 -8.70 -6.43 -9.88
C ILE A 65 -9.39 -5.11 -9.53
N ALA A 66 -10.61 -4.88 -10.03
CA ALA A 66 -11.38 -3.67 -9.76
C ALA A 66 -11.67 -3.52 -8.26
N ALA A 67 -12.06 -4.60 -7.58
CA ALA A 67 -12.30 -4.59 -6.13
C ALA A 67 -11.03 -4.26 -5.34
N CYS A 68 -9.87 -4.79 -5.76
CA CYS A 68 -8.59 -4.46 -5.14
C CYS A 68 -8.24 -2.97 -5.29
N GLU A 69 -8.45 -2.39 -6.47
CA GLU A 69 -8.18 -0.96 -6.71
C GLU A 69 -9.16 -0.06 -5.95
N VAL A 70 -10.43 -0.42 -5.88
CA VAL A 70 -11.43 0.28 -5.04
C VAL A 70 -11.00 0.23 -3.57
N ALA A 71 -10.59 -0.92 -3.06
CA ALA A 71 -10.11 -1.05 -1.68
C ALA A 71 -8.88 -0.18 -1.42
N ARG A 72 -7.91 -0.14 -2.34
CA ARG A 72 -6.72 0.71 -2.22
C ARG A 72 -7.05 2.21 -2.25
N ARG A 73 -7.99 2.63 -3.09
CA ARG A 73 -8.29 4.05 -3.28
C ARG A 73 -9.24 4.61 -2.22
N PHE A 74 -10.14 3.80 -1.69
CA PHE A 74 -11.18 4.26 -0.76
C PHE A 74 -11.04 3.69 0.65
N MET A 75 -10.77 2.39 0.80
CA MET A 75 -10.71 1.77 2.13
C MET A 75 -9.37 2.06 2.83
N LEU A 76 -8.27 2.06 2.08
CA LEU A 76 -6.93 2.36 2.61
C LEU A 76 -6.82 3.75 3.27
N PRO A 77 -7.26 4.85 2.64
CA PRO A 77 -7.22 6.17 3.29
C PRO A 77 -8.09 6.22 4.54
N TRP A 78 -9.28 5.63 4.49
CA TRP A 78 -10.18 5.61 5.64
C TRP A 78 -9.57 4.84 6.81
N ARG A 79 -9.01 3.65 6.57
CA ARG A 79 -8.33 2.85 7.59
C ARG A 79 -7.09 3.55 8.13
N SER A 80 -6.26 4.14 7.26
CA SER A 80 -5.04 4.84 7.68
C SER A 80 -5.36 6.03 8.60
N ARG A 81 -6.38 6.82 8.26
CA ARG A 81 -6.88 7.91 9.12
C ARG A 81 -7.36 7.41 10.48
N ARG A 82 -8.08 6.28 10.50
CA ARG A 82 -8.59 5.69 11.75
C ARG A 82 -7.46 5.20 12.65
N VAL A 83 -6.48 4.51 12.08
CA VAL A 83 -5.29 4.04 12.82
C VAL A 83 -4.48 5.24 13.33
N PHE A 84 -4.27 6.26 12.50
CA PHE A 84 -3.62 7.49 12.93
C PHE A 84 -4.36 8.13 14.11
N ALA A 85 -5.68 8.26 14.05
CA ALA A 85 -6.46 8.82 15.16
C ALA A 85 -6.30 8.02 16.47
N GLN A 86 -6.19 6.69 16.39
CA GLN A 86 -5.93 5.83 17.55
C GLN A 86 -4.51 5.99 18.10
N GLN A 87 -3.52 6.19 17.23
CA GLN A 87 -2.11 6.31 17.62
C GLN A 87 -1.68 7.74 17.93
N LYS A 88 -2.45 8.75 17.51
CA LYS A 88 -2.11 10.18 17.68
C LYS A 88 -1.87 10.55 19.14
N SER A 89 -2.63 9.98 20.06
CA SER A 89 -2.46 10.22 21.51
C SER A 89 -1.18 9.61 22.08
N LEU A 90 -0.59 8.64 21.38
CA LEU A 90 0.66 7.97 21.76
C LEU A 90 1.88 8.58 21.07
N GLN A 91 1.69 9.36 20.00
CA GLN A 91 2.78 10.03 19.31
C GLN A 91 3.35 11.15 20.17
N ARG A 92 4.67 11.20 20.23
CA ARG A 92 5.45 12.21 20.94
C ARG A 92 6.42 12.84 19.95
N PRO A 93 6.53 14.18 19.90
CA PRO A 93 7.43 14.86 18.98
C PRO A 93 8.87 14.46 19.28
N VAL A 94 9.63 14.12 18.25
CA VAL A 94 11.06 13.79 18.39
C VAL A 94 11.88 14.99 17.96
N GLU A 95 12.79 15.42 18.83
CA GLU A 95 13.79 16.44 18.51
C GLU A 95 15.02 15.77 17.93
N PHE A 96 15.46 16.27 16.77
CA PHE A 96 16.70 15.86 16.14
C PHE A 96 17.65 17.05 16.04
N TRP A 97 18.93 16.80 16.30
CA TRP A 97 20.00 17.76 16.06
C TRP A 97 21.25 17.00 15.63
N TRP A 98 22.11 17.64 14.84
CA TRP A 98 23.36 17.06 14.38
C TRP A 98 24.54 17.95 14.77
N ASP A 99 25.66 17.31 15.07
CA ASP A 99 26.98 17.93 15.17
C ASP A 99 27.93 17.28 14.15
N ASP A 100 29.23 17.59 14.25
CA ASP A 100 30.23 17.09 13.30
C ASP A 100 30.52 15.58 13.47
N ASP A 101 30.11 14.98 14.60
CA ASP A 101 30.44 13.60 14.98
C ASP A 101 29.23 12.65 14.90
N ALA A 102 28.00 13.14 15.11
CA ALA A 102 26.81 12.31 15.18
C ALA A 102 25.48 13.04 14.95
N LEU A 103 24.46 12.26 14.58
CA LEU A 103 23.05 12.63 14.65
C LEU A 103 22.46 12.21 16.00
N HIS A 104 21.90 13.17 16.71
CA HIS A 104 21.25 12.96 18.00
C HIS A 104 19.73 13.08 17.85
N GLY A 105 19.01 12.22 18.56
CA GLY A 105 17.56 12.24 18.67
C GLY A 105 17.13 12.15 20.14
N SER A 106 16.18 12.99 20.56
CA SER A 106 15.64 12.95 21.92
C SER A 106 14.13 13.11 21.94
N ASN A 107 13.51 12.47 22.91
CA ASN A 107 12.10 12.60 23.25
C ASN A 107 11.90 12.54 24.77
N ASP A 108 10.68 12.74 25.23
CA ASP A 108 10.23 12.65 26.62
C ASP A 108 10.50 11.29 27.30
N ARG A 109 10.81 10.24 26.52
CA ARG A 109 11.09 8.88 27.01
C ARG A 109 12.52 8.40 26.83
N GLY A 110 13.40 9.15 26.18
CA GLY A 110 14.78 8.73 25.98
C GLY A 110 15.51 9.46 24.85
N SER A 111 16.82 9.22 24.77
CA SER A 111 17.72 9.78 23.76
C SER A 111 18.48 8.67 23.02
N ASN A 112 18.89 8.97 21.79
CA ASN A 112 19.69 8.12 20.91
C ASN A 112 20.73 9.00 20.19
N SER A 113 21.92 8.48 19.95
CA SER A 113 22.95 9.07 19.10
C SER A 113 23.42 8.04 18.07
N THR A 114 23.36 8.38 16.79
CA THR A 114 23.88 7.56 15.69
C THR A 114 25.07 8.30 15.06
N PRO A 115 26.27 7.69 15.03
CA PRO A 115 27.42 8.28 14.34
C PRO A 115 27.21 8.33 12.82
#